data_AF-A0A4Y9ISN0-F1
#
_entry.id   AF-A0A4Y9ISN0-F1
#
_cell.length_a   1.000
_cell.length_b   1.000
_cell.length_c   1.000
_cell.angle_alpha   90.00
_cell.angle_beta   90.00
_cell.angle_gamma   90.00
#
_symmetry.space_group_name_H-M   'P 1'
#
loop_
_entity.id
_entity.type
_entity.pdbx_description
1 polymer ?
#
loop_
_entity_poly.entity_id
_entity_poly.type
_entity_poly.pdbx_seq_one_letter_code
_entity_poly.pdbx_strand_id
1 'polypeptide(L)'
;MDIAERINQIIDREGLTVASFARKIGVGDQTVRSVCVLKRNKPGFEFLSNLVQTFEWLNPVWVLTGKGEMEINRDKNDGIEVDSIAELVKYLREKDEKIERLIEEKTTWKLKYEMTSGS
;
A
#
# COMPACT_ATOMS: atom_id res chain seq x y z
N MET A 1 7.08 6.30 13.23
CA MET A 1 6.54 4.93 13.13
C MET A 1 6.53 4.51 11.68
N ASP A 2 7.20 3.43 11.34
CA ASP A 2 7.17 2.86 9.99
C ASP A 2 5.91 2.01 9.76
N ILE A 3 5.68 1.57 8.52
CA ILE A 3 4.49 0.77 8.19
C ILE A 3 4.55 -0.64 8.76
N ALA A 4 5.75 -1.19 8.98
CA ALA A 4 5.91 -2.52 9.57
C ALA A 4 5.51 -2.49 11.06
N GLU A 5 5.88 -1.44 11.79
CA GLU A 5 5.45 -1.18 13.17
C GLU A 5 3.94 -1.04 13.28
N ARG A 6 3.30 -0.33 12.34
CA ARG A 6 1.84 -0.23 12.27
C ARG A 6 1.17 -1.58 12.06
N ILE A 7 1.70 -2.40 11.14
CA ILE A 7 1.15 -3.74 10.90
C ILE A 7 1.36 -4.64 12.12
N ASN A 8 2.51 -4.58 12.78
CA ASN A 8 2.75 -5.32 14.01
C ASN A 8 1.78 -4.92 15.13
N GLN A 9 1.44 -3.63 15.28
CA GLN A 9 0.41 -3.21 16.24
C GLN A 9 -0.97 -3.79 15.93
N ILE A 10 -1.33 -3.91 14.65
CA ILE A 10 -2.58 -4.56 14.25
C ILE A 10 -2.55 -6.05 14.62
N ILE A 11 -1.43 -6.73 14.33
CA ILE A 11 -1.23 -8.15 14.66
C ILE A 11 -1.35 -8.37 16.17
N ASP A 12 -0.67 -7.55 16.97
CA ASP A 12 -0.64 -7.64 18.43
C ASP A 12 -2.03 -7.39 19.04
N ARG A 13 -2.73 -6.35 18.56
CA ARG A 13 -4.10 -6.03 18.99
C ARG A 13 -5.07 -7.19 18.75
N GLU A 14 -4.97 -7.82 17.59
CA GLU A 14 -5.83 -8.94 17.22
C GLU A 14 -5.42 -10.26 17.91
N GLY A 15 -4.31 -10.26 18.66
CA GLY A 15 -3.77 -11.47 19.31
C GLY A 15 -3.36 -12.54 18.29
N LEU A 16 -2.95 -12.14 17.09
CA LEU A 16 -2.65 -13.05 15.99
C LEU A 16 -1.16 -13.36 15.92
N THR A 17 -0.85 -14.58 15.49
CA THR A 17 0.48 -14.90 14.97
C THR A 17 0.63 -14.38 13.54
N VAL A 18 1.86 -14.23 13.06
CA VAL A 18 2.14 -13.86 11.65
C VAL A 18 1.40 -14.79 10.67
N ALA A 19 1.37 -16.10 10.95
CA ALA A 19 0.73 -17.09 10.09
C ALA A 19 -0.81 -17.03 10.14
N SER A 20 -1.41 -16.73 11.30
CA SER A 20 -2.87 -16.56 11.39
C SER A 20 -3.31 -15.22 10.79
N PHE A 21 -2.52 -14.16 10.96
CA PHE A 21 -2.73 -12.87 10.32
C PHE A 21 -2.66 -12.97 8.79
N ALA A 22 -1.62 -13.60 8.25
CA ALA A 22 -1.45 -13.81 6.80
C ALA A 22 -2.68 -14.48 6.18
N ARG A 23 -3.18 -15.56 6.81
CA ARG A 23 -4.40 -16.24 6.40
C ARG A 23 -5.63 -15.35 6.51
N LYS A 24 -5.76 -14.58 7.59
CA LYS A 24 -6.91 -13.69 7.84
C LYS A 24 -7.04 -12.61 6.75
N ILE A 25 -5.93 -12.03 6.31
CA ILE A 25 -5.90 -11.02 5.23
C ILE A 25 -5.66 -11.63 3.84
N GLY A 26 -5.70 -12.96 3.69
CA GLY A 26 -5.57 -13.62 2.38
C GLY A 26 -4.22 -13.43 1.66
N VAL A 27 -3.11 -13.29 2.38
CA VAL A 27 -1.76 -13.20 1.80
C VAL A 27 -0.86 -14.34 2.30
N GLY A 28 0.27 -14.58 1.63
CA GLY A 28 1.25 -15.59 2.05
C GLY A 28 2.03 -15.21 3.30
N ASP A 29 2.36 -16.19 4.16
CA ASP A 29 3.16 -15.99 5.40
C ASP A 29 4.51 -15.31 5.11
N GLN A 30 5.16 -15.70 4.01
CA GLN A 30 6.42 -15.07 3.57
C GLN A 30 6.26 -13.58 3.23
N THR A 31 5.11 -13.18 2.68
CA THR A 31 4.82 -11.77 2.39
C THR A 31 4.73 -10.97 3.69
N VAL A 32 3.99 -11.48 4.69
CA VAL A 32 3.89 -10.82 6.00
C VAL A 32 5.26 -10.77 6.69
N ARG A 33 6.04 -11.86 6.69
CA ARG A 33 7.39 -11.88 7.28
C ARG A 33 8.34 -10.89 6.60
N SER A 34 8.30 -10.79 5.29
CA SER A 34 9.17 -9.86 4.55
C SER A 34 8.90 -8.40 4.91
N VAL A 35 7.62 -8.07 5.14
CA VAL A 35 7.18 -6.72 5.54
C VAL A 35 7.42 -6.47 7.04
N CYS A 36 6.97 -7.36 7.92
CA CYS A 36 6.82 -7.08 9.34
C CYS A 36 8.04 -7.51 10.18
N VAL A 37 8.73 -8.58 9.76
CA VAL A 37 9.86 -9.18 10.50
C VAL A 37 11.18 -8.77 9.88
N LEU A 38 11.34 -8.98 8.57
CA LEU A 38 12.59 -8.68 7.87
C LEU A 38 12.70 -7.20 7.50
N LYS A 39 11.58 -6.47 7.45
CA LYS A 39 11.49 -5.07 7.00
C LYS A 39 12.20 -4.83 5.66
N ARG A 40 12.24 -5.83 4.78
CA ARG A 40 12.93 -5.77 3.47
C ARG A 40 12.01 -5.25 2.37
N ASN A 41 10.71 -5.55 2.47
CA ASN A 41 9.72 -5.18 1.47
C ASN A 41 8.69 -4.23 2.07
N LYS A 42 8.17 -3.34 1.22
CA LYS A 42 6.94 -2.60 1.53
C LYS A 42 5.72 -3.45 1.15
N PRO A 43 4.60 -3.35 1.87
CA PRO A 43 3.37 -4.02 1.48
C PRO A 43 2.89 -3.48 0.12
N GLY A 44 2.50 -4.38 -0.78
CA GLY A 44 1.90 -4.02 -2.07
C GLY A 44 0.42 -3.64 -1.94
N PHE A 45 -0.20 -3.24 -3.05
CA PHE A 45 -1.61 -2.85 -3.08
C PHE A 45 -2.54 -3.93 -2.53
N GLU A 46 -2.44 -5.17 -3.02
CA GLU A 46 -3.27 -6.30 -2.57
C GLU A 46 -3.18 -6.53 -1.05
N PHE A 47 -1.98 -6.42 -0.49
CA PHE A 47 -1.78 -6.55 0.96
C PHE A 47 -2.55 -5.46 1.72
N LEU A 48 -2.39 -4.20 1.31
CA LEU A 48 -3.03 -3.07 1.97
C LEU A 48 -4.54 -3.09 1.78
N SER A 49 -5.01 -3.45 0.58
CA SER A 49 -6.42 -3.59 0.23
C SER A 49 -7.08 -4.67 1.09
N ASN A 50 -6.49 -5.86 1.17
CA ASN A 50 -7.04 -6.92 2.01
C ASN A 50 -6.99 -6.57 3.50
N LEU A 51 -5.94 -5.89 3.95
CA LEU A 51 -5.80 -5.44 5.32
C LEU A 51 -6.97 -4.55 5.75
N VAL A 52 -7.25 -3.50 4.97
CA VAL A 52 -8.33 -2.54 5.30
C VAL A 52 -9.73 -3.13 5.12
N GLN A 53 -9.89 -4.09 4.20
CA GLN A 53 -11.16 -4.81 4.03
C GLN A 53 -11.40 -5.84 5.16
N THR A 54 -10.34 -6.41 5.72
CA THR A 54 -10.44 -7.44 6.79
C THR A 54 -10.75 -6.81 8.16
N PHE A 55 -10.23 -5.61 8.42
CA PHE A 55 -10.35 -4.94 9.71
C PHE A 55 -11.16 -3.65 9.56
N GLU A 56 -12.49 -3.73 9.61
CA GLU A 56 -13.39 -2.57 9.45
C GLU A 56 -13.20 -1.45 10.49
N TRP A 57 -12.57 -1.76 11.62
CA TRP A 57 -12.24 -0.77 12.66
C TRP A 57 -11.01 0.05 12.32
N LEU A 58 -10.18 -0.39 11.36
CA LEU A 58 -8.86 0.15 11.09
C LEU A 58 -8.95 1.41 10.24
N ASN A 59 -8.27 2.47 10.66
CA ASN A 59 -8.15 3.71 9.91
C ASN A 59 -7.13 3.57 8.75
N PRO A 60 -7.54 3.63 7.47
CA PRO A 60 -6.62 3.49 6.34
C PRO A 60 -5.59 4.64 6.27
N VAL A 61 -5.99 5.85 6.69
CA VAL A 61 -5.08 7.01 6.71
C VAL A 61 -3.93 6.76 7.66
N TRP A 62 -4.21 6.19 8.84
CA TRP A 62 -3.18 5.84 9.81
C TRP A 62 -2.25 4.75 9.28
N VAL A 63 -2.78 3.70 8.63
CA VAL A 63 -1.95 2.65 8.02
C VAL A 63 -0.99 3.22 6.98
N LEU A 64 -1.50 4.07 6.09
CA LEU A 64 -0.73 4.60 4.96
C LEU A 64 0.28 5.67 5.40
N THR A 65 -0.14 6.59 6.28
CA THR A 65 0.61 7.82 6.58
C THR A 65 1.26 7.82 7.96
N GLY A 66 0.78 6.99 8.88
CA GLY A 66 1.16 7.03 10.30
C GLY A 66 0.59 8.22 11.07
N LYS A 67 -0.32 9.00 10.48
CA LYS A 67 -1.00 10.14 11.11
C LYS A 67 -2.41 9.77 11.57
N GLY A 68 -2.89 10.45 12.61
CA GLY A 68 -4.22 10.22 13.18
C GLY A 68 -4.26 9.04 14.16
N GLU A 69 -5.46 8.58 14.45
CA GLU A 69 -5.71 7.43 15.32
C GLU A 69 -5.75 6.13 14.51
N MET A 70 -5.33 5.03 15.15
CA MET A 70 -5.35 3.68 14.56
C MET A 70 -6.77 3.23 14.20
N GLU A 71 -7.77 3.67 14.97
CA GLU A 71 -9.16 3.28 14.82
C GLU A 71 -9.97 4.35 14.10
N ILE A 72 -10.97 3.91 13.35
CA ILE A 72 -12.00 4.80 12.83
C ILE A 72 -12.87 5.24 14.00
N ASN A 73 -12.75 6.50 14.38
CA ASN A 73 -13.61 7.09 15.39
C ASN A 73 -14.92 7.54 14.73
N ARG A 74 -15.94 6.68 14.73
CA ARG A 74 -17.23 6.95 14.05
C ARG A 74 -18.00 8.13 14.64
N ASP A 75 -17.69 8.54 15.87
CA ASP A 75 -18.31 9.69 16.54
C ASP A 75 -17.62 11.01 16.19
N LYS A 76 -16.37 10.96 15.71
CA LYS A 76 -15.74 12.11 15.05
C LYS A 76 -16.20 12.07 13.60
N ASN A 77 -17.13 12.96 13.26
CA ASN A 77 -17.35 13.36 11.87
C ASN A 77 -16.10 14.09 11.36
N ASP A 78 -14.96 13.40 11.30
CA ASP A 78 -13.82 13.77 10.48
C ASP A 78 -14.25 13.43 9.05
N GLY A 79 -15.22 14.19 8.55
CA GLY A 79 -15.62 14.15 7.16
C GLY A 79 -14.34 14.33 6.37
N ILE A 80 -13.88 13.27 5.71
CA ILE A 80 -12.79 13.40 4.76
C ILE A 80 -13.29 14.42 3.74
N GLU A 81 -12.70 15.62 3.77
CA GLU A 81 -13.13 16.69 2.88
C GLU A 81 -13.13 16.14 1.46
N VAL A 82 -14.29 16.19 0.81
CA VAL A 82 -14.49 15.63 -0.53
C VAL A 82 -13.45 16.20 -1.51
N ASP A 83 -13.00 17.43 -1.25
CA ASP A 83 -11.92 18.10 -1.98
C ASP A 83 -10.56 17.43 -1.80
N SER A 84 -10.22 16.96 -0.59
CA SER A 84 -8.98 16.21 -0.32
C SER A 84 -8.97 14.85 -1.05
N ILE A 85 -10.12 14.19 -1.17
CA ILE A 85 -10.25 12.94 -1.95
C ILE A 85 -10.10 13.24 -3.45
N ALA A 86 -10.76 14.29 -3.95
CA ALA A 86 -10.67 14.68 -5.35
C ALA A 86 -9.23 15.01 -5.77
N GLU A 87 -8.50 15.72 -4.91
CA GLU A 87 -7.10 16.07 -5.16
C GLU A 87 -6.17 14.85 -5.14
N LEU A 88 -6.42 13.89 -4.23
CA LEU A 88 -5.68 12.62 -4.21
C LEU A 88 -5.96 11.78 -5.48
N VAL A 89 -7.21 11.69 -5.92
CA VAL A 89 -7.58 10.98 -7.15
C VAL A 89 -6.91 11.62 -8.38
N LYS A 90 -6.88 12.95 -8.44
CA LYS A 90 -6.17 13.68 -9.49
C LYS A 90 -4.67 13.35 -9.48
N TYR A 91 -4.03 13.42 -8.31
CA TYR A 91 -2.62 13.08 -8.16
C TYR A 91 -2.30 11.66 -8.60
N LEU A 92 -3.14 10.67 -8.24
CA LEU A 92 -2.96 9.28 -8.65
C LEU A 92 -3.05 9.12 -10.18
N ARG A 93 -4.03 9.76 -10.82
CA ARG A 93 -4.16 9.74 -12.30
C ARG A 93 -2.94 10.33 -13.00
N GLU A 94 -2.43 11.48 -12.53
CA GLU A 94 -1.23 12.09 -13.10
C GLU A 94 0.00 11.18 -12.97
N LYS A 95 0.08 10.40 -11.90
CA LYS A 95 1.16 9.42 -11.68
C LYS A 95 1.02 8.23 -12.61
N ASP A 96 -0.19 7.70 -12.79
CA ASP A 96 -0.45 6.59 -13.72
C ASP A 96 -0.07 6.98 -15.16
N GLU A 97 -0.49 8.16 -15.63
CA GLU A 97 -0.09 8.66 -16.96
C GLU A 97 1.43 8.83 -17.09
N LYS A 98 2.11 9.27 -16.02
CA LYS A 98 3.56 9.39 -16.02
C LYS A 98 4.24 8.02 -16.09
N ILE A 99 3.68 7.01 -15.44
CA ILE A 99 4.17 5.64 -15.50
C ILE A 99 4.04 5.10 -16.94
N GLU A 100 2.89 5.30 -17.58
CA GLU A 100 2.67 4.89 -18.98
C GLU A 100 3.68 5.54 -19.94
N ARG A 101 3.87 6.87 -19.86
CA ARG A 101 4.86 7.58 -20.67
C ARG A 101 6.28 7.04 -20.50
N LEU A 102 6.69 6.75 -19.26
CA LEU A 102 8.02 6.20 -18.98
C LEU A 102 8.18 4.78 -19.53
N ILE A 103 7.12 3.97 -19.53
CA ILE A 103 7.11 2.63 -20.12
C ILE A 103 7.28 2.73 -21.65
N GLU A 104 6.55 3.60 -22.32
CA GLU A 104 6.64 3.83 -23.76
C GLU A 104 8.03 4.35 -24.18
N GLU A 105 8.54 5.33 -23.44
CA GLU A 105 9.85 5.92 -23.73
C GLU A 105 10.95 4.85 -23.61
N LYS A 106 10.94 4.08 -22.50
CA LYS A 106 11.89 2.99 -22.27
C LYS A 106 11.79 1.89 -23.34
N THR A 107 10.59 1.58 -23.80
CA THR A 107 10.36 0.59 -24.87
C THR A 107 10.93 1.08 -26.19
N THR A 108 10.72 2.36 -26.51
CA THR A 108 11.25 2.99 -27.72
C THR A 108 12.78 3.06 -27.72
N TRP A 109 13.40 3.45 -26.61
CA TRP A 109 14.85 3.46 -26.46
C TRP A 109 15.46 2.06 -26.62
N LYS A 110 14.81 1.03 -26.08
CA LYS A 110 15.24 -0.37 -26.27
C LYS A 110 15.24 -0.78 -27.75
N LEU A 111 14.14 -0.53 -28.45
CA LEU A 111 14.03 -0.84 -29.89
C LEU A 111 15.09 -0.10 -30.71
N LYS A 112 15.28 1.21 -30.45
CA LYS A 112 16.33 2.00 -31.12
C LYS A 112 17.72 1.42 -30.86
N TYR A 113 18.03 1.08 -29.61
CA TYR A 113 19.31 0.50 -29.24
C TYR A 113 19.55 -0.84 -29.94
N GLU A 114 18.57 -1.74 -29.98
CA GLU A 114 18.67 -3.02 -30.68
C GLU A 114 18.91 -2.84 -32.19
N MET A 115 18.23 -1.87 -32.81
CA MET A 115 18.44 -1.53 -34.23
C MET A 115 19.82 -0.94 -34.52
N THR A 116 20.38 -0.14 -33.61
CA THR A 116 21.71 0.48 -33.81
C THR A 116 22.88 -0.39 -33.37
N SER A 117 22.65 -1.39 -32.50
CA SER A 117 23.69 -2.28 -31.97
C SER A 117 23.86 -3.58 -32.75
N GLY A 118 22.93 -3.87 -33.67
CA GLY A 118 22.92 -5.06 -34.52
C GLY A 118 23.45 -4.85 -35.94
N SER A 119 24.06 -3.68 -36.25
CA SER A 119 24.74 -3.39 -37.53
C SER A 119 26.25 -3.32 -37.36
#